data_AF-A0A7X2Z931-F1
#
_entry.id   AF-A0A7X2Z931-F1
#
_cell.length_a   1.000
_cell.length_b   1.000
_cell.length_c   1.000
_cell.angle_alpha   90.00
_cell.angle_beta   90.00
_cell.angle_gamma   90.00
#
_symmetry.space_group_name_H-M   'P 1'
#
loop_
_entity.id
_entity.type
_entity.pdbx_description
1 polymer ?
#
loop_
_entity_poly.entity_id
_entity_poly.type
_entity_poly.pdbx_seq_one_letter_code
_entity_poly.pdbx_strand_id
1 'polypeptide(L)'
;MVKNEYQRYQSEERKAIEDWQGGEHLFIFAHPDGKAFHHERPYLWFRAFLKKNKLRYIRFHDLRHTAATLLINKGVHAKVISERLGHGNITTTMNIYGHALQEADKDAANKVSDILFIPNARKTKA
;
A
#
# COMPACT_ATOMS: atom_id res chain seq x y z
N MET A 1 -18.87 5.45 -4.07
CA MET A 1 -19.57 6.69 -4.45
C MET A 1 -18.74 7.60 -5.38
N VAL A 2 -17.40 7.67 -5.27
CA VAL A 2 -16.53 8.59 -6.06
C VAL A 2 -16.33 8.20 -7.54
N LYS A 3 -16.40 6.91 -7.89
CA LYS A 3 -16.05 6.41 -9.23
C LYS A 3 -16.99 6.90 -10.35
N ASN A 4 -18.30 6.96 -10.08
CA ASN A 4 -19.31 7.33 -11.08
C ASN A 4 -19.27 8.83 -11.42
N GLU A 5 -18.97 9.67 -10.43
CA GLU A 5 -18.90 11.12 -10.61
C GLU A 5 -17.67 11.52 -11.43
N TYR A 6 -16.52 10.90 -11.13
CA TYR A 6 -15.29 11.11 -11.89
C TYR A 6 -15.39 10.63 -13.34
N GLN A 7 -16.04 9.47 -13.56
CA GLN A 7 -16.30 8.97 -14.91
C GLN A 7 -17.22 9.91 -15.69
N ARG A 8 -18.26 10.46 -15.03
CA ARG A 8 -19.15 11.43 -15.67
C ARG A 8 -18.39 12.71 -16.05
N TYR A 9 -17.62 13.27 -15.13
CA TYR A 9 -16.77 14.44 -15.38
C TYR A 9 -15.82 14.21 -16.56
N GLN A 10 -15.04 13.13 -16.57
CA GLN A 10 -14.13 12.82 -17.67
C GLN A 10 -14.86 12.57 -19.00
N SER A 11 -16.06 11.99 -18.97
CA SER A 11 -16.83 11.74 -20.20
C SER A 11 -17.36 13.02 -20.84
N GLU A 12 -17.64 14.05 -20.04
CA GLU A 12 -18.00 15.38 -20.53
C GLU A 12 -16.77 16.15 -21.02
N GLU A 13 -15.67 16.13 -20.27
CA GLU A 13 -14.39 16.75 -20.68
C GLU A 13 -13.85 16.16 -21.98
N ARG A 14 -13.96 14.83 -22.16
CA ARG A 14 -13.59 14.14 -23.41
C ARG A 14 -14.31 14.74 -24.61
N LYS A 15 -15.60 15.08 -24.49
CA LYS A 15 -16.38 15.65 -25.61
C LYS A 15 -15.90 17.05 -25.99
N ALA A 16 -15.25 17.75 -25.07
CA ALA A 16 -14.68 19.09 -25.30
C ALA A 16 -13.26 19.06 -25.88
N ILE A 17 -12.61 17.89 -25.94
CA ILE A 17 -11.25 17.72 -26.48
C ILE A 17 -11.34 17.14 -27.88
N GLU A 18 -11.02 17.94 -28.89
CA GLU A 18 -11.10 17.55 -30.30
C GLU A 18 -10.12 16.41 -30.66
N ASP A 19 -8.90 16.40 -30.09
CA ASP A 19 -7.86 15.40 -30.35
C ASP A 19 -7.73 14.37 -29.21
N TRP A 20 -8.82 13.67 -28.89
CA TRP A 20 -8.81 12.65 -27.86
C TRP A 20 -8.10 11.35 -28.31
N GLN A 21 -7.01 10.99 -27.63
CA GLN A 21 -6.17 9.82 -27.92
C GLN A 21 -6.34 8.66 -26.93
N GLY A 22 -7.21 8.80 -25.93
CA GLY A 22 -7.50 7.76 -24.92
C GLY A 22 -8.40 6.61 -25.41
N GLY A 23 -8.93 6.69 -26.63
CA GLY A 23 -9.89 5.73 -27.17
C GLY A 23 -11.17 5.67 -26.33
N GLU A 24 -11.64 4.47 -26.03
CA GLU A 24 -12.81 4.23 -25.15
C GLU A 24 -12.47 4.28 -23.66
N HIS A 25 -11.18 4.39 -23.31
CA HIS A 25 -10.74 4.33 -21.93
C HIS A 25 -10.62 5.72 -21.31
N LEU A 26 -11.17 5.87 -20.11
CA LEU A 26 -11.00 7.05 -19.27
C LEU A 26 -9.96 6.73 -18.19
N PHE A 27 -8.69 6.98 -18.49
CA PHE A 27 -7.60 6.71 -17.56
C PHE A 27 -7.58 7.76 -16.43
N ILE A 28 -7.34 7.30 -15.20
CA ILE A 28 -7.16 8.21 -14.05
C ILE A 28 -5.83 8.97 -14.17
N PHE A 29 -4.81 8.33 -14.74
CA PHE A 29 -3.48 8.89 -14.94
C PHE A 29 -3.21 9.01 -16.44
N ALA A 30 -3.62 10.14 -17.01
CA ALA A 30 -3.53 10.42 -18.43
C ALA A 30 -2.97 11.81 -18.68
N HIS A 31 -2.46 12.01 -19.88
CA HIS A 31 -2.28 13.33 -20.45
C HIS A 31 -3.66 14.01 -20.68
N PRO A 32 -3.70 15.34 -20.82
CA PRO A 32 -4.95 16.06 -21.09
C PRO A 32 -5.68 15.57 -22.36
N ASP A 33 -4.96 15.00 -23.33
CA ASP A 33 -5.49 14.38 -24.55
C ASP A 33 -6.08 12.97 -24.32
N GLY A 34 -6.11 12.48 -23.08
CA GLY A 34 -6.61 11.16 -22.72
C GLY A 34 -5.61 10.01 -22.87
N LYS A 35 -4.39 10.28 -23.38
CA LYS A 35 -3.37 9.25 -23.53
C LYS A 35 -2.84 8.81 -22.18
N ALA A 36 -2.82 7.50 -21.91
CA ALA A 36 -2.25 6.96 -20.67
C ALA A 36 -0.78 7.37 -20.51
N PHE A 37 -0.37 7.70 -19.29
CA PHE A 37 1.05 7.89 -19.01
C PHE A 37 1.82 6.59 -19.26
N HIS A 38 3.02 6.71 -19.83
CA HIS A 38 3.95 5.59 -19.89
C HIS A 38 4.22 5.07 -18.47
N HIS A 39 4.27 3.74 -18.30
CA HIS A 39 4.38 3.09 -16.99
C HIS A 39 5.61 3.51 -16.18
N GLU A 40 6.67 3.99 -16.84
CA GLU A 40 7.88 4.49 -16.20
C GLU A 40 7.76 5.92 -15.64
N ARG A 41 6.75 6.70 -16.04
CA ARG A 41 6.64 8.12 -15.65
C ARG A 41 6.61 8.32 -14.12
N PRO A 42 5.86 7.51 -13.34
CA PRO A 42 5.92 7.59 -11.88
C PRO A 42 7.33 7.37 -11.32
N TYR A 43 8.08 6.41 -11.87
CA TYR A 43 9.46 6.15 -11.47
C TYR A 43 10.38 7.34 -11.79
N LEU A 44 10.26 7.91 -12.99
CA LEU A 44 11.06 9.07 -13.40
C LEU A 44 10.76 10.31 -12.55
N TRP A 45 9.48 10.59 -12.28
CA TRP A 45 9.07 11.68 -11.40
C TRP A 45 9.58 11.50 -9.98
N PHE A 46 9.48 10.29 -9.43
CA PHE A 46 9.98 9.98 -8.10
C PHE A 46 11.51 10.15 -8.03
N ARG A 47 12.24 9.67 -9.03
CA ARG A 47 13.70 9.85 -9.10
C ARG A 47 14.08 11.32 -9.17
N ALA A 48 13.37 12.13 -9.97
CA ALA A 48 13.57 13.57 -10.04
C ALA A 48 13.27 14.26 -8.70
N PHE A 49 12.20 13.85 -8.03
CA PHE A 49 11.83 14.33 -6.70
C PHE A 49 12.91 14.05 -5.66
N LEU A 50 13.44 12.81 -5.59
CA LEU A 50 14.52 12.47 -4.65
C LEU A 50 15.77 13.33 -4.90
N LYS A 51 16.17 13.48 -6.17
CA LYS A 51 17.33 14.31 -6.55
C LYS A 51 17.13 15.78 -6.17
N LYS A 52 15.96 16.36 -6.48
CA LYS A 52 15.63 17.75 -6.16
C LYS A 52 15.71 18.04 -4.66
N ASN A 53 15.30 17.08 -3.84
CA ASN A 53 15.26 17.21 -2.38
C ASN A 53 16.51 16.65 -1.66
N LYS A 54 17.57 16.29 -2.41
CA LYS A 54 18.81 15.70 -1.86
C LYS A 54 18.58 14.48 -0.95
N LEU A 55 17.56 13.69 -1.28
CA LEU A 55 17.23 12.47 -0.54
C LEU A 55 18.04 11.29 -1.07
N ARG A 56 18.32 10.32 -0.18
CA ARG A 56 18.95 9.05 -0.57
C ARG A 56 18.12 8.40 -1.67
N TYR A 57 18.80 7.88 -2.68
CA TYR A 57 18.14 7.11 -3.73
C TYR A 57 17.53 5.83 -3.16
N ILE A 58 16.24 5.65 -3.40
CA ILE A 58 15.51 4.39 -3.23
C ILE A 58 14.69 4.14 -4.49
N ARG A 59 14.38 2.88 -4.78
CA ARG A 59 13.55 2.53 -5.95
C ARG A 59 12.10 2.88 -5.65
N PHE A 60 11.32 3.14 -6.69
CA PHE A 60 9.89 3.41 -6.52
C PHE A 60 9.15 2.23 -5.87
N HIS A 61 9.55 0.99 -6.18
CA HIS A 61 8.99 -0.22 -5.57
C HIS A 61 9.27 -0.34 -4.07
N ASP A 62 10.30 0.34 -3.53
CA ASP A 62 10.60 0.31 -2.09
C ASP A 62 9.52 1.03 -1.26
N LEU A 63 8.73 1.92 -1.87
CA LEU A 63 7.55 2.51 -1.24
C LEU A 63 6.49 1.45 -0.92
N ARG A 64 6.31 0.48 -1.81
CA ARG A 64 5.39 -0.65 -1.60
C ARG A 64 5.89 -1.56 -0.48
N HIS A 65 7.19 -1.79 -0.41
CA HIS A 65 7.80 -2.52 0.71
C HIS A 65 7.57 -1.79 2.03
N THR A 66 7.79 -0.48 2.05
CA THR A 66 7.55 0.35 3.24
C THR A 66 6.10 0.27 3.71
N ALA A 67 5.14 0.36 2.79
CA ALA A 67 3.72 0.25 3.13
C ALA A 67 3.37 -1.11 3.78
N ALA A 68 3.93 -2.20 3.26
CA ALA A 68 3.74 -3.52 3.83
C ALA A 68 4.36 -3.66 5.23
N THR A 69 5.60 -3.22 5.41
CA THR A 69 6.28 -3.22 6.72
C THR A 69 5.49 -2.42 7.75
N LEU A 70 4.98 -1.24 7.39
CA LEU A 70 4.15 -0.44 8.29
C LEU A 70 2.87 -1.16 8.73
N LEU A 71 2.24 -1.92 7.83
CA LEU A 71 1.04 -2.70 8.16
C LEU A 71 1.37 -3.88 9.08
N ILE A 72 2.50 -4.57 8.85
CA ILE A 72 2.97 -5.65 9.73
C ILE A 72 3.25 -5.11 11.13
N ASN A 73 3.96 -3.99 11.24
CA ASN A 73 4.26 -3.36 12.53
C ASN A 73 3.01 -2.87 13.28
N LYS A 74 1.88 -2.67 12.56
CA LYS A 74 0.57 -2.38 13.16
C LYS A 74 -0.24 -3.63 13.49
N GLY A 75 0.35 -4.82 13.38
CA GLY A 75 -0.28 -6.10 13.67
C GLY A 75 -1.31 -6.54 12.63
N VAL A 76 -1.30 -5.95 11.42
CA VAL A 76 -2.20 -6.38 10.36
C VAL A 76 -1.77 -7.76 9.85
N HIS A 77 -2.72 -8.67 9.78
CA HIS A 77 -2.45 -10.05 9.39
C HIS A 77 -1.85 -10.14 7.97
N ALA A 78 -0.83 -10.98 7.80
CA ALA A 78 -0.07 -11.11 6.55
C ALA A 78 -0.95 -11.43 5.33
N LYS A 79 -2.02 -12.21 5.50
CA LYS A 79 -3.01 -12.49 4.45
C LYS A 79 -3.72 -11.23 3.94
N VAL A 80 -4.17 -10.36 4.84
CA VAL A 80 -4.84 -9.09 4.51
C VAL A 80 -3.88 -8.16 3.77
N ILE A 81 -2.61 -8.13 4.20
CA ILE A 81 -1.56 -7.36 3.52
C ILE A 81 -1.31 -7.93 2.11
N SER A 82 -1.21 -9.25 1.97
CA SER A 82 -1.01 -9.91 0.66
C SER A 82 -2.13 -9.61 -0.32
N GLU A 83 -3.39 -9.69 0.13
CA GLU A 83 -4.58 -9.35 -0.65
C GLU A 83 -4.58 -7.86 -1.06
N ARG A 84 -4.29 -6.96 -0.11
CA ARG A 84 -4.20 -5.51 -0.37
C ARG A 84 -3.10 -5.15 -1.37
N LEU A 85 -1.98 -5.87 -1.32
CA LEU A 85 -0.88 -5.70 -2.25
C LEU A 85 -1.22 -6.36 -3.59
N GLY A 86 -2.00 -7.43 -3.63
CA GLY A 86 -2.24 -8.22 -4.82
C GLY A 86 -1.09 -9.18 -5.13
N HIS A 87 -0.34 -9.62 -4.11
CA HIS A 87 0.64 -10.69 -4.29
C HIS A 87 -0.11 -12.02 -4.39
N GLY A 88 0.02 -12.70 -5.53
CA GLY A 88 -0.51 -14.06 -5.72
C GLY A 88 0.18 -15.11 -4.84
N ASN A 89 1.34 -14.79 -4.24
CA ASN A 89 2.05 -15.68 -3.34
C ASN A 89 2.47 -14.97 -2.03
N ILE A 90 1.99 -15.49 -0.91
CA ILE A 90 2.26 -14.98 0.44
C ILE A 90 3.73 -15.16 0.86
N THR A 91 4.43 -16.12 0.25
CA THR A 91 5.82 -16.48 0.56
C THR A 91 6.79 -15.33 0.25
N THR A 92 6.51 -14.50 -0.76
CA THR A 92 7.30 -13.29 -1.05
C THR A 92 7.18 -12.25 0.06
N THR A 93 5.99 -12.10 0.65
CA THR A 93 5.74 -11.20 1.77
C THR A 93 6.44 -11.72 3.04
N MET A 94 6.32 -13.01 3.36
CA MET A 94 6.94 -13.59 4.57
C MET A 94 8.47 -13.56 4.54
N ASN A 95 9.10 -13.82 3.38
CA ASN A 95 10.55 -13.79 3.25
C ASN A 95 11.14 -12.37 3.28
N ILE A 96 10.42 -11.37 2.75
CA ILE A 96 10.90 -9.98 2.68
C ILE A 96 10.72 -9.24 4.02
N TYR A 97 9.70 -9.59 4.81
CA TYR A 97 9.39 -8.90 6.07
C TYR A 97 9.69 -9.72 7.32
N GLY A 98 10.55 -10.75 7.22
CA GLY A 98 10.86 -11.68 8.32
C GLY A 98 11.18 -11.00 9.65
N HIS A 99 11.92 -9.88 9.65
CA HIS A 99 12.23 -9.14 10.88
C HIS A 99 11.00 -8.45 11.51
N ALA A 100 10.13 -7.84 10.71
CA ALA A 100 8.90 -7.24 11.21
C ALA A 100 7.93 -8.31 11.74
N LEU A 101 7.95 -9.50 11.13
CA LEU A 101 7.17 -10.64 11.58
C LEU A 101 7.69 -11.25 12.88
N GLN A 102 9.01 -11.28 13.11
CA GLN A 102 9.60 -11.71 14.38
C GLN A 102 9.14 -10.83 15.55
N GLU A 103 9.04 -9.51 15.33
CA GLU A 103 8.54 -8.58 16.35
C GLU A 103 7.04 -8.78 16.61
N ALA A 104 6.25 -8.98 15.56
CA ALA A 104 4.83 -9.30 15.68
C ALA A 104 4.58 -10.67 16.36
N ASP A 105 5.42 -11.66 16.10
CA ASP A 105 5.36 -12.99 16.74
C ASP A 105 5.66 -12.91 18.25
N LYS A 106 6.65 -12.10 18.63
CA LYS A 106 6.94 -11.81 20.04
C LYS A 106 5.74 -11.16 20.75
N ASP A 107 5.07 -10.22 20.09
CA ASP A 107 3.85 -9.59 20.61
C ASP A 107 2.70 -10.61 20.74
N ALA A 108 2.56 -11.52 19.78
CA ALA A 108 1.58 -12.62 19.85
C ALA A 108 1.86 -13.57 21.02
N ALA A 109 3.12 -13.96 21.24
CA ALA A 109 3.54 -14.79 22.35
C ALA A 109 3.25 -14.12 23.72
N ASN A 110 3.49 -12.82 23.84
CA ASN A 110 3.14 -12.06 25.05
C ASN A 110 1.63 -12.07 25.31
N LYS A 111 0.79 -11.88 24.28
CA LYS A 111 -0.67 -11.95 24.43
C LYS A 111 -1.16 -13.33 24.87
N VAL A 112 -0.54 -14.40 24.36
CA VAL A 112 -0.83 -15.76 24.82
C VAL A 112 -0.44 -15.93 26.29
N SER A 113 0.73 -15.41 26.69
CA SER A 113 1.14 -15.37 28.10
C SER A 113 0.12 -14.65 28.96
N ASP A 114 -0.38 -13.48 28.53
CA ASP A 114 -1.38 -12.72 29.29
C ASP A 114 -2.72 -13.47 29.44
N ILE A 115 -3.13 -14.21 28.41
CA ILE A 115 -4.36 -15.03 28.43
C ILE A 115 -4.19 -16.23 29.38
N LEU A 116 -3.05 -16.93 29.29
CA LEU A 116 -2.79 -18.14 30.06
C LEU A 116 -2.45 -17.84 31.53
N PHE A 117 -1.76 -16.74 31.77
CA PHE A 117 -1.30 -16.30 33.08
C PHE A 117 -2.07 -15.04 33.50
N ILE A 118 -3.38 -15.19 33.73
CA ILE A 118 -4.16 -14.16 34.42
C ILE A 118 -3.48 -13.89 35.77
N PRO A 119 -3.09 -12.64 36.11
CA PRO A 119 -2.59 -12.33 37.44
C PRO A 119 -3.69 -12.70 38.42
N ASN A 120 -3.43 -13.72 39.25
CA ASN A 120 -4.34 -14.25 40.25
C ASN A 120 -5.10 -13.11 40.95
N ALA A 121 -6.36 -12.91 40.58
CA ALA A 121 -7.35 -12.22 41.39
C ALA A 121 -7.74 -13.13 42.57
N ARG A 122 -6.74 -13.50 43.38
CA ARG A 122 -6.89 -14.11 44.70
C ARG A 122 -6.02 -13.32 45.66
N LYS A 123 -6.52 -12.14 46.02
CA LYS A 123 -6.35 -11.67 47.40
C LYS A 123 -7.70 -11.82 48.08
N THR A 124 -7.96 -13.04 48.55
CA THR A 124 -8.68 -13.24 49.80
C THR A 124 -8.04 -12.31 50.84
N LYS A 125 -8.76 -11.26 51.24
CA LYS A 125 -8.49 -10.57 52.50
C LYS A 125 -9.46 -11.13 53.52
N ALA A 126 -8.87 -11.40 54.69
CA ALA A 126 -9.42 -11.96 55.91
C ALA A 126 -10.74 -11.33 56.36
#